data_AF-M5DWC4-F1
#
_entry.id   AF-M5DWC4-F1
#
_cell.length_a   1.000
_cell.length_b   1.000
_cell.length_c   1.000
_cell.angle_alpha   90.00
_cell.angle_beta   90.00
_cell.angle_gamma   90.00
#
_symmetry.space_group_name_H-M   'P 1'
#
loop_
_entity.id
_entity.type
_entity.pdbx_description
1 polymer ?
#
loop_
_entity_poly.entity_id
_entity_poly.type
_entity_poly.pdbx_seq_one_letter_code
_entity_poly.pdbx_strand_id
1 'polypeptide(L)'
;MEIIQLTKKVDIDWTNIEISLGVPPVAHLENYSFDFEISPRDFLSFAQQNLKMNDKKGLISALSNAKRAIDCQIDLVILFYGFNYSKFEKANCYSQIKSLINEYEIENQKFSGVPFKLKFITSFGIAPSFLVSKIRELRNKLEHEYKMPSKAEVREAVEVAELFINSTENIITRNFYHSIFFGNNLYIDDSYNKPFFKISYPEDNKDNKILKQKYNEFKITLFKNKETYISKISPKNKKYIFLIKVLLGEFSYLVDVFDIDMERKYFNYKLIQK
;
A
#
# COMPACT_ATOMS: atom_id res chain seq x y z
N MET A 1 3.48 22.66 -9.40
CA MET A 1 3.21 22.52 -10.86
C MET A 1 2.41 21.26 -11.10
N GLU A 2 1.64 21.20 -12.19
CA GLU A 2 1.02 19.95 -12.63
C GLU A 2 2.09 19.02 -13.24
N ILE A 3 1.90 17.70 -13.16
CA ILE A 3 2.87 16.72 -13.68
C ILE A 3 3.13 16.92 -15.18
N ILE A 4 2.09 17.24 -15.96
CA ILE A 4 2.20 17.48 -17.40
C ILE A 4 3.09 18.69 -17.75
N GLN A 5 3.23 19.63 -16.82
CA GLN A 5 4.15 20.75 -16.99
C GLN A 5 5.60 20.34 -16.75
N LEU A 6 5.84 19.29 -15.96
CA LEU A 6 7.16 18.72 -15.76
C LEU A 6 7.61 17.93 -16.98
N THR A 7 6.73 17.11 -17.59
CA THR A 7 7.07 16.36 -18.81
C THR A 7 7.43 17.28 -19.96
N LYS A 8 6.67 18.36 -20.18
CA LYS A 8 6.98 19.35 -21.23
C LYS A 8 8.33 20.06 -21.06
N LYS A 9 8.95 19.98 -19.88
CA LYS A 9 10.26 20.60 -19.60
C LYS A 9 11.44 19.71 -19.97
N VAL A 10 11.22 18.44 -20.30
CA VAL A 10 12.28 17.48 -20.55
C VAL A 10 11.90 16.55 -21.69
N ASP A 11 12.88 16.22 -22.52
CA ASP A 11 12.73 15.14 -23.49
C ASP A 11 13.30 13.86 -22.85
N ILE A 12 12.42 12.91 -22.54
CA ILE A 12 12.77 11.61 -21.96
C ILE A 12 12.37 10.52 -22.94
N ASP A 13 13.30 9.62 -23.25
CA ASP A 13 13.00 8.37 -23.93
C ASP A 13 12.41 7.36 -22.94
N TRP A 14 11.09 7.19 -22.99
CA TRP A 14 10.33 6.28 -22.14
C TRP A 14 10.52 4.80 -22.47
N THR A 15 11.24 4.49 -23.55
CA THR A 15 11.59 3.10 -23.94
C THR A 15 12.97 2.67 -23.42
N ASN A 16 13.72 3.58 -22.79
CA ASN A 16 15.05 3.31 -22.26
C ASN A 16 15.32 4.08 -20.96
N ILE A 17 14.55 3.76 -19.92
CA ILE A 17 14.66 4.42 -18.62
C ILE A 17 15.67 3.70 -17.73
N GLU A 18 16.53 4.45 -17.05
CA GLU A 18 17.31 3.94 -15.93
C GLU A 18 16.64 4.32 -14.62
N ILE A 19 16.54 3.37 -13.69
CA ILE A 19 15.92 3.56 -12.38
C ILE A 19 16.94 3.23 -11.30
N SER A 20 17.19 4.19 -10.41
CA SER A 20 17.92 3.99 -9.17
C SER A 20 16.94 4.01 -8.00
N LEU A 21 17.01 3.01 -7.15
CA LEU A 21 16.16 2.89 -5.97
C LEU A 21 16.81 3.67 -4.83
N GLY A 22 16.04 4.54 -4.19
CA GLY A 22 16.47 5.13 -2.93
C GLY A 22 16.57 4.06 -1.85
N VAL A 23 17.39 4.30 -0.83
CA VAL A 23 17.48 3.41 0.32
C VAL A 23 16.09 3.32 0.97
N PRO A 24 15.53 2.12 1.19
CA PRO A 24 14.30 2.01 1.96
C PRO A 24 14.57 2.60 3.35
N PRO A 25 13.71 3.50 3.87
CA PRO A 25 13.80 3.94 5.23
C PRO A 25 13.71 2.67 6.06
N VAL A 26 14.55 2.56 7.08
CA VAL A 26 14.45 1.53 8.11
C VAL A 26 13.23 1.86 9.00
N ALA A 27 12.09 2.13 8.37
CA ALA A 27 10.84 2.46 9.01
C ALA A 27 10.10 1.14 9.23
N HIS A 28 10.29 0.58 10.41
CA HIS A 28 9.33 -0.39 10.93
C HIS A 28 7.96 0.30 10.95
N LEU A 29 6.90 -0.42 10.58
CA LEU A 29 5.51 0.07 10.69
C LEU A 29 5.19 0.63 12.08
N GLU A 30 5.87 0.12 13.11
CA GLU A 30 5.80 0.58 14.50
C GLU A 30 6.26 2.03 14.71
N ASN A 31 7.11 2.57 13.81
CA ASN A 31 7.53 3.98 13.84
C ASN A 31 6.44 4.92 13.33
N TYR A 32 5.43 4.39 12.62
CA TYR A 32 4.24 5.15 12.27
C TYR A 32 3.31 5.16 13.48
N SER A 33 3.18 6.32 14.14
CA SER A 33 2.14 6.53 15.15
C SER A 33 0.78 6.51 14.46
N PHE A 34 0.14 5.35 14.45
CA PHE A 34 -1.26 5.23 14.10
C PHE A 34 -2.10 5.58 15.33
N ASP A 35 -3.16 6.38 15.18
CA ASP A 35 -4.05 6.80 16.28
C ASP A 35 -4.90 5.65 16.85
N PHE A 36 -4.47 4.40 16.68
CA PHE A 36 -5.18 3.22 17.17
C PHE A 36 -4.78 2.96 18.62
N GLU A 37 -5.74 3.09 19.53
CA GLU A 37 -5.55 2.74 20.95
C GLU A 37 -5.22 1.25 21.13
N ILE A 38 -5.76 0.39 20.26
CA ILE A 38 -5.53 -1.05 20.24
C ILE A 38 -5.02 -1.43 18.84
N SER A 39 -3.83 -2.01 18.77
CA SER A 39 -3.18 -2.36 17.51
C SER A 39 -3.67 -3.72 16.94
N PRO A 40 -3.34 -4.04 15.67
CA PRO A 40 -3.60 -5.37 15.12
C PRO A 40 -2.94 -6.49 15.94
N ARG A 41 -1.71 -6.27 16.43
CA ARG A 41 -0.97 -7.23 17.25
C ARG A 41 -1.58 -7.39 18.65
N ASP A 42 -2.17 -6.35 19.22
CA ASP A 42 -2.92 -6.46 20.48
C ASP A 42 -4.15 -7.34 20.32
N PHE A 43 -4.96 -7.12 19.27
CA PHE A 43 -6.10 -7.98 18.98
C PHE A 43 -5.68 -9.43 18.73
N LEU A 44 -4.56 -9.66 18.02
CA LEU A 44 -4.02 -11.00 17.82
C LEU A 44 -3.62 -11.64 19.16
N SER A 45 -2.93 -10.90 20.03
CA SER A 45 -2.55 -11.37 21.37
C SER A 45 -3.78 -11.74 22.20
N PHE A 46 -4.82 -10.90 22.19
CA PHE A 46 -6.10 -11.22 22.85
C PHE A 46 -6.72 -12.50 22.29
N ALA A 47 -6.68 -12.68 20.97
CA ALA A 47 -7.21 -13.88 20.32
C ALA A 47 -6.47 -15.15 20.78
N GLN A 48 -5.14 -15.10 20.80
CA GLN A 48 -4.28 -16.20 21.26
C GLN A 48 -4.52 -16.51 22.75
N GLN A 49 -4.67 -15.49 23.60
CA GLN A 49 -4.97 -15.68 25.02
C GLN A 49 -6.37 -16.29 25.23
N ASN A 50 -7.40 -15.81 24.52
CA ASN A 50 -8.75 -16.35 24.64
C ASN A 50 -8.86 -17.78 24.13
N LEU A 51 -8.08 -18.17 23.11
CA LEU A 51 -8.01 -19.54 22.63
C LEU A 51 -7.49 -20.51 23.71
N LYS A 52 -6.61 -20.05 24.61
CA LYS A 52 -6.07 -20.85 25.73
C LYS A 52 -7.10 -21.14 26.81
N MET A 53 -8.12 -20.28 27.00
CA MET A 53 -9.18 -20.48 28.01
C MET A 53 -10.01 -21.74 27.73
N ASN A 54 -10.05 -22.21 26.48
CA ASN A 54 -10.62 -23.48 26.05
C ASN A 54 -12.08 -23.74 26.50
N ASP A 55 -12.84 -22.67 26.72
CA ASP A 55 -14.29 -22.71 26.98
C ASP A 55 -15.07 -22.03 25.83
N LYS A 56 -16.40 -22.12 25.85
CA LYS A 56 -17.26 -21.54 24.80
C LYS A 56 -17.03 -20.04 24.63
N LYS A 57 -16.86 -19.31 25.74
CA LYS A 57 -16.68 -17.86 25.74
C LYS A 57 -15.33 -17.50 25.13
N GLY A 58 -14.28 -18.23 25.47
CA GLY A 58 -12.93 -18.10 24.95
C GLY A 58 -12.87 -18.35 23.46
N LEU A 59 -13.53 -19.40 22.96
CA LEU A 59 -13.58 -19.68 21.52
C LEU A 59 -14.26 -18.56 20.71
N ILE A 60 -15.42 -18.08 21.17
CA ILE A 60 -16.13 -16.95 20.52
C ILE A 60 -15.30 -15.67 20.57
N SER A 61 -14.68 -15.38 21.73
CA SER A 61 -13.85 -14.17 21.92
C SER A 61 -12.59 -14.22 21.07
N ALA A 62 -11.94 -15.39 21.00
CA ALA A 62 -10.76 -15.61 20.18
C ALA A 62 -11.06 -15.39 18.69
N LEU A 63 -12.14 -15.98 18.17
CA LEU A 63 -12.55 -15.80 16.78
C LEU A 63 -12.86 -14.33 16.46
N SER A 64 -13.57 -13.65 17.38
CA SER A 64 -13.91 -12.24 17.23
C SER A 64 -12.66 -11.33 17.24
N ASN A 65 -11.68 -11.64 18.09
CA ASN A 65 -10.43 -10.88 18.17
C ASN A 65 -9.51 -11.16 16.97
N ALA A 66 -9.47 -12.39 16.45
CA ALA A 66 -8.76 -12.70 15.21
C ALA A 66 -9.31 -11.89 14.02
N LYS A 67 -10.64 -11.76 13.91
CA LYS A 67 -11.27 -10.90 12.91
C LYS A 67 -10.86 -9.43 13.08
N ARG A 68 -10.94 -8.90 14.31
CA ARG A 68 -10.56 -7.51 14.61
C ARG A 68 -9.09 -7.23 14.30
N ALA A 69 -8.21 -8.20 14.56
CA ALA A 69 -6.80 -8.10 14.21
C ALA A 69 -6.62 -7.88 12.70
N ILE A 70 -7.32 -8.66 11.87
CA ILE A 70 -7.29 -8.54 10.41
C ILE A 70 -7.92 -7.22 9.94
N ASP A 71 -9.09 -6.85 10.46
CA ASP A 71 -9.79 -5.61 10.10
C ASP A 71 -8.94 -4.38 10.45
N CYS A 72 -8.33 -4.39 11.63
CA CYS A 72 -7.43 -3.34 12.10
C CYS A 72 -6.18 -3.27 11.23
N GLN A 73 -5.58 -4.41 10.86
CA GLN A 73 -4.43 -4.45 9.96
C GLN A 73 -4.78 -3.88 8.58
N ILE A 74 -5.95 -4.21 8.02
CA ILE A 74 -6.44 -3.66 6.76
C ILE A 74 -6.50 -2.13 6.83
N ASP A 75 -7.07 -1.59 7.91
CA ASP A 75 -7.16 -0.15 8.13
C ASP A 75 -5.78 0.50 8.29
N LEU A 76 -4.85 -0.19 8.97
CA LEU A 76 -3.46 0.23 9.12
C LEU A 76 -2.76 0.36 7.76
N VAL A 77 -2.92 -0.65 6.89
CA VAL A 77 -2.33 -0.65 5.54
C VAL A 77 -2.90 0.48 4.68
N ILE A 78 -4.22 0.69 4.71
CA ILE A 78 -4.87 1.79 3.99
C ILE A 78 -4.32 3.14 4.45
N LEU A 79 -4.15 3.28 5.75
CA LEU A 79 -3.62 4.48 6.39
C LEU A 79 -2.14 4.70 6.07
N PHE A 80 -1.35 3.64 6.05
CA PHE A 80 0.04 3.65 5.60
C PHE A 80 0.16 4.15 4.16
N TYR A 81 -0.74 3.76 3.26
CA TYR A 81 -0.76 4.31 1.90
C TYR A 81 -1.36 5.72 1.80
N GLY A 82 -1.58 6.42 2.92
CA GLY A 82 -2.00 7.81 2.95
C GLY A 82 -3.50 8.04 2.77
N PHE A 83 -4.31 6.97 2.72
CA PHE A 83 -5.75 7.09 2.61
C PHE A 83 -6.42 7.16 3.98
N ASN A 84 -7.58 7.82 4.06
CA ASN A 84 -8.38 7.83 5.28
C ASN A 84 -9.20 6.54 5.36
N TYR A 85 -8.81 5.62 6.23
CA TYR A 85 -9.48 4.31 6.40
C TYR A 85 -10.97 4.43 6.76
N SER A 86 -11.36 5.42 7.58
CA SER A 86 -12.76 5.63 8.00
C SER A 86 -13.66 6.19 6.89
N LYS A 87 -13.06 6.85 5.89
CA LYS A 87 -13.77 7.44 4.73
C LYS A 87 -13.53 6.65 3.44
N PHE A 88 -12.78 5.55 3.51
CA PHE A 88 -12.29 4.83 2.35
C PHE A 88 -13.41 4.36 1.39
N GLU A 89 -14.52 3.91 1.97
CA GLU A 89 -15.68 3.40 1.22
C GLU A 89 -16.73 4.47 0.92
N LYS A 90 -16.56 5.69 1.44
CA LYS A 90 -17.52 6.78 1.17
C LYS A 90 -17.50 7.12 -0.31
N ALA A 91 -18.70 7.23 -0.88
CA ALA A 91 -18.87 7.57 -2.29
C ALA A 91 -18.03 8.80 -2.66
N ASN A 92 -17.38 8.73 -3.82
CA ASN A 92 -16.58 9.81 -4.42
C ASN A 92 -15.33 10.25 -3.64
N CYS A 93 -14.93 9.60 -2.54
CA CYS A 93 -13.67 9.94 -1.87
C CYS A 93 -12.44 9.49 -2.68
N TYR A 94 -12.48 8.28 -3.26
CA TYR A 94 -11.39 7.68 -4.03
C TYR A 94 -11.92 6.88 -5.23
N SER A 95 -12.55 7.56 -6.20
CA SER A 95 -13.16 6.90 -7.37
C SER A 95 -12.17 6.06 -8.18
N GLN A 96 -10.91 6.49 -8.27
CA GLN A 96 -9.83 5.78 -8.94
C GLN A 96 -9.55 4.39 -8.38
N ILE A 97 -9.80 4.16 -7.09
CA ILE A 97 -9.58 2.86 -6.44
C ILE A 97 -10.58 1.82 -7.00
N LYS A 98 -11.82 2.24 -7.29
CA LYS A 98 -12.82 1.34 -7.87
C LYS A 98 -12.39 0.84 -9.25
N SER A 99 -11.87 1.72 -10.10
CA SER A 99 -11.38 1.33 -11.43
C SER A 99 -10.23 0.33 -11.34
N LEU A 100 -9.25 0.58 -10.46
CA LEU A 100 -8.12 -0.33 -10.26
C LEU A 100 -8.55 -1.71 -9.74
N ILE A 101 -9.46 -1.73 -8.76
CA ILE A 101 -10.02 -3.00 -8.27
C ILE A 101 -10.72 -3.74 -9.41
N ASN A 102 -11.53 -3.04 -10.22
CA ASN A 102 -12.23 -3.67 -11.34
C ASN A 102 -11.28 -4.25 -12.38
N GLU A 103 -10.19 -3.56 -12.71
CA GLU A 103 -9.12 -4.08 -13.58
C GLU A 103 -8.55 -5.38 -13.02
N TYR A 104 -8.18 -5.38 -11.74
CA TYR A 104 -7.66 -6.57 -11.06
C TYR A 104 -8.68 -7.75 -11.02
N GLU A 105 -9.96 -7.47 -10.81
CA GLU A 105 -11.00 -8.51 -10.80
C GLU A 105 -11.23 -9.14 -12.18
N ILE A 106 -11.08 -8.36 -13.26
CA ILE A 106 -11.15 -8.86 -14.63
C ILE A 106 -9.99 -9.84 -14.89
N GLU A 107 -8.79 -9.50 -14.41
CA GLU A 107 -7.59 -10.31 -14.61
C GLU A 107 -7.54 -11.56 -13.73
N ASN A 108 -8.10 -11.53 -12.50
CA ASN A 108 -7.85 -12.53 -11.46
C ASN A 108 -9.10 -13.24 -10.89
N GLN A 109 -10.22 -13.23 -11.63
CA GLN A 109 -11.54 -13.75 -11.22
C GLN A 109 -12.24 -12.91 -10.13
N LYS A 110 -13.58 -12.82 -10.19
CA LYS A 110 -14.38 -11.90 -9.35
C LYS A 110 -14.33 -12.24 -7.86
N PHE A 111 -14.05 -11.24 -7.02
CA PHE A 111 -14.13 -11.33 -5.56
C PHE A 111 -15.55 -11.00 -5.05
N SER A 112 -16.53 -11.82 -5.43
CA SER A 112 -17.91 -11.66 -4.91
C SER A 112 -17.96 -11.85 -3.39
N GLY A 113 -18.68 -10.95 -2.69
CA GLY A 113 -18.83 -10.98 -1.24
C GLY A 113 -17.60 -10.58 -0.43
N VAL A 114 -16.50 -10.16 -1.07
CA VAL A 114 -15.30 -9.66 -0.39
C VAL A 114 -15.45 -8.16 -0.11
N PRO A 115 -15.21 -7.68 1.13
CA PRO A 115 -15.33 -6.25 1.43
C PRO A 115 -14.31 -5.38 0.70
N PHE A 116 -14.72 -4.15 0.39
CA PHE A 116 -14.00 -3.26 -0.53
C PHE A 116 -12.56 -2.97 -0.11
N LYS A 117 -12.34 -2.70 1.19
CA LYS A 117 -10.99 -2.53 1.74
C LYS A 117 -10.07 -3.74 1.54
N LEU A 118 -10.60 -4.95 1.63
CA LEU A 118 -9.83 -6.17 1.41
C LEU A 118 -9.54 -6.37 -0.09
N LYS A 119 -10.50 -6.05 -0.97
CA LYS A 119 -10.26 -6.02 -2.43
C LYS A 119 -9.14 -5.06 -2.79
N PHE A 120 -9.11 -3.87 -2.19
CA PHE A 120 -8.04 -2.90 -2.37
C PHE A 120 -6.67 -3.52 -2.05
N ILE A 121 -6.46 -4.01 -0.83
CA ILE A 121 -5.17 -4.58 -0.41
C ILE A 121 -4.76 -5.75 -1.31
N THR A 122 -5.73 -6.57 -1.73
CA THR A 122 -5.51 -7.69 -2.66
C THR A 122 -5.07 -7.20 -4.04
N SER A 123 -5.72 -6.17 -4.60
CA SER A 123 -5.40 -5.60 -5.92
C SER A 123 -4.01 -4.95 -6.02
N PHE A 124 -3.41 -4.63 -4.86
CA PHE A 124 -2.05 -4.14 -4.75
C PHE A 124 -1.02 -5.25 -4.48
N GLY A 125 -1.43 -6.53 -4.48
CA GLY A 125 -0.54 -7.66 -4.23
C GLY A 125 -0.07 -7.77 -2.79
N ILE A 126 -0.67 -7.02 -1.85
CA ILE A 126 -0.27 -6.98 -0.44
C ILE A 126 -0.85 -8.18 0.33
N ALA A 127 -2.01 -8.67 -0.07
CA ALA A 127 -2.62 -9.87 0.50
C ALA A 127 -2.89 -10.90 -0.60
N PRO A 128 -2.37 -12.13 -0.49
CA PRO A 128 -2.68 -13.18 -1.46
C PRO A 128 -4.14 -13.61 -1.40
N SER A 129 -4.70 -14.00 -2.54
CA SER A 129 -6.12 -14.36 -2.72
C SER A 129 -6.58 -15.50 -1.80
N PHE A 130 -5.70 -16.45 -1.44
CA PHE A 130 -6.04 -17.54 -0.52
C PHE A 130 -6.32 -17.03 0.91
N LEU A 131 -5.61 -15.99 1.38
CA LEU A 131 -5.90 -15.38 2.68
C LEU A 131 -7.26 -14.69 2.64
N VAL A 132 -7.59 -14.05 1.52
CA VAL A 132 -8.90 -13.40 1.32
C VAL A 132 -10.04 -14.40 1.43
N SER A 133 -9.91 -15.59 0.81
CA SER A 133 -10.94 -16.63 0.94
C SER A 133 -11.10 -17.11 2.37
N LYS A 134 -10.00 -17.26 3.11
CA LYS A 134 -10.03 -17.68 4.52
C LYS A 134 -10.64 -16.64 5.44
N ILE A 135 -10.32 -15.36 5.23
CA ILE A 135 -10.92 -14.24 5.95
C ILE A 135 -12.44 -14.19 5.71
N ARG A 136 -12.88 -14.46 4.47
CA ARG A 136 -14.31 -14.52 4.14
C ARG A 136 -15.02 -15.64 4.89
N GLU A 137 -14.45 -16.84 4.91
CA GLU A 137 -14.99 -17.98 5.67
C GLU A 137 -15.11 -17.65 7.17
N LEU A 138 -14.09 -17.00 7.73
CA LEU A 138 -14.04 -16.58 9.13
C LEU A 138 -15.19 -15.60 9.47
N ARG A 139 -15.43 -14.59 8.63
CA ARG A 139 -16.52 -13.62 8.81
C ARG A 139 -17.90 -14.27 8.70
N ASN A 140 -18.12 -15.12 7.69
CA ASN A 140 -19.40 -15.80 7.47
C ASN A 140 -19.85 -16.62 8.69
N LYS A 141 -18.93 -17.35 9.32
CA LYS A 141 -19.23 -18.19 10.48
C LYS A 141 -19.72 -17.41 11.70
N LEU A 142 -19.10 -16.27 11.99
CA LEU A 142 -19.47 -15.41 13.13
C LEU A 142 -20.77 -14.63 12.89
N GLU A 143 -20.96 -14.10 11.68
CA GLU A 143 -21.98 -13.08 11.40
C GLU A 143 -23.29 -13.65 10.88
N HIS A 144 -23.26 -14.84 10.26
CA HIS A 144 -24.40 -15.35 9.50
C HIS A 144 -24.83 -16.75 9.89
N GLU A 145 -23.91 -17.62 10.32
CA GLU A 145 -24.27 -18.99 10.70
C GLU A 145 -24.71 -19.12 12.15
N TYR A 146 -24.32 -18.20 13.04
CA TYR A 146 -24.59 -18.26 14.49
C TYR A 146 -24.25 -19.62 15.13
N LYS A 147 -23.33 -20.38 14.52
CA LYS A 147 -22.91 -21.70 14.99
C LYS A 147 -21.68 -21.58 15.88
N MET A 148 -21.60 -22.47 16.87
CA MET A 148 -20.41 -22.60 17.71
C MET A 148 -19.24 -23.10 16.86
N PRO A 149 -18.14 -22.35 16.72
CA PRO A 149 -16.96 -22.83 16.02
C PRO A 149 -16.25 -23.89 16.88
N SER A 150 -15.70 -24.91 16.23
CA SER A 150 -14.81 -25.86 16.88
C SER A 150 -13.49 -25.20 17.26
N LYS A 151 -12.80 -25.77 18.24
CA LYS A 151 -11.45 -25.29 18.63
C LYS A 151 -10.47 -25.27 17.45
N ALA A 152 -10.57 -26.24 16.54
CA ALA A 152 -9.73 -26.31 15.35
C ALA A 152 -9.97 -25.12 14.41
N GLU A 153 -11.23 -24.78 14.14
CA GLU A 153 -11.59 -23.64 13.29
C GLU A 153 -11.17 -22.30 13.92
N VAL A 154 -11.32 -22.15 15.24
CA VAL A 154 -10.85 -20.94 15.93
C VAL A 154 -9.32 -20.84 15.89
N ARG A 155 -8.62 -21.96 16.03
CA ARG A 155 -7.16 -21.97 15.88
C ARG A 155 -6.73 -21.55 14.47
N GLU A 156 -7.34 -22.13 13.44
CA GLU A 156 -7.07 -21.76 12.03
C GLU A 156 -7.29 -20.25 11.82
N ALA A 157 -8.37 -19.69 12.37
CA ALA A 157 -8.66 -18.27 12.29
C ALA A 157 -7.57 -17.38 12.92
N VAL A 158 -7.03 -17.78 14.08
CA VAL A 158 -5.94 -17.07 14.76
C VAL A 158 -4.65 -17.15 13.94
N GLU A 159 -4.32 -18.33 13.40
CA GLU A 159 -3.14 -18.54 12.55
C GLU A 159 -3.24 -17.73 11.24
N VAL A 160 -4.42 -17.67 10.63
CA VAL A 160 -4.68 -16.84 9.44
C VAL A 160 -4.51 -15.36 9.77
N ALA A 161 -4.98 -14.89 10.93
CA ALA A 161 -4.79 -13.50 11.36
C ALA A 161 -3.30 -13.16 11.55
N GLU A 162 -2.54 -14.06 12.19
CA GLU A 162 -1.09 -13.90 12.37
C GLU A 162 -0.35 -13.87 11.05
N LEU A 163 -0.64 -14.81 10.14
CA LEU A 163 -0.04 -14.86 8.81
C LEU A 163 -0.39 -13.61 7.99
N PHE A 164 -1.63 -13.12 8.07
CA PHE A 164 -2.05 -11.89 7.41
C PHE A 164 -1.29 -10.67 7.92
N ILE A 165 -1.16 -10.51 9.24
CA ILE A 165 -0.38 -9.40 9.82
C ILE A 165 1.07 -9.48 9.36
N ASN A 166 1.74 -10.62 9.55
CA ASN A 166 3.15 -10.76 9.21
C ASN A 166 3.43 -10.57 7.71
N SER A 167 2.57 -11.11 6.84
CA SER A 167 2.75 -10.99 5.38
C SER A 167 2.55 -9.55 4.89
N THR A 168 1.50 -8.87 5.36
CA THR A 168 1.23 -7.48 4.96
C THR A 168 2.27 -6.50 5.50
N GLU A 169 2.72 -6.67 6.75
CA GLU A 169 3.81 -5.89 7.33
C GLU A 169 5.13 -6.09 6.56
N ASN A 170 5.44 -7.33 6.19
CA ASN A 170 6.66 -7.63 5.45
C ASN A 170 6.67 -6.96 4.05
N ILE A 171 5.54 -6.94 3.36
CA ILE A 171 5.42 -6.26 2.06
C ILE A 171 5.61 -4.76 2.21
N ILE A 172 4.98 -4.15 3.22
CA ILE A 172 5.13 -2.72 3.48
C ILE A 172 6.58 -2.35 3.85
N THR A 173 7.22 -3.13 4.72
CA THR A 173 8.56 -2.81 5.22
C THR A 173 9.68 -3.12 4.24
N ARG A 174 9.50 -4.13 3.36
CA ARG A 174 10.57 -4.57 2.44
C ARG A 174 10.35 -4.20 0.99
N ASN A 175 9.10 -4.14 0.54
CA ASN A 175 8.77 -4.02 -0.89
C ASN A 175 8.20 -2.64 -1.26
N PHE A 176 8.21 -1.67 -0.34
CA PHE A 176 7.77 -0.31 -0.61
C PHE A 176 8.96 0.65 -0.59
N TYR A 177 9.38 1.10 -1.77
CA TYR A 177 10.45 2.08 -1.92
C TYR A 177 9.98 3.45 -1.46
N HIS A 178 10.77 4.10 -0.62
CA HIS A 178 10.46 5.46 -0.17
C HIS A 178 10.76 6.52 -1.20
N SER A 179 11.77 6.27 -2.03
CA SER A 179 12.01 7.10 -3.19
C SER A 179 12.60 6.31 -4.34
N ILE A 180 12.32 6.78 -5.54
CA ILE A 180 12.96 6.29 -6.75
C ILE A 180 13.47 7.49 -7.55
N PHE A 181 14.57 7.28 -8.25
CA PHE A 181 15.16 8.22 -9.18
C PHE A 181 15.12 7.61 -10.56
N PHE A 182 14.72 8.37 -11.59
CA PHE A 182 14.67 7.83 -12.94
C PHE A 182 14.92 8.89 -14.01
N GLY A 183 15.47 8.45 -15.14
CA GLY A 183 15.76 9.28 -16.31
C GLY A 183 16.58 8.50 -17.34
N ASN A 184 16.96 9.14 -18.45
CA ASN A 184 17.88 8.54 -19.41
C ASN A 184 19.34 8.85 -19.02
N ASN A 185 20.22 7.83 -19.02
CA ASN A 185 21.63 7.96 -18.62
C ASN A 185 21.78 8.62 -17.23
N LEU A 186 21.09 8.05 -16.24
CA LEU A 186 20.96 8.57 -14.90
C LEU A 186 22.33 8.57 -14.20
N TYR A 187 22.94 9.75 -14.12
CA TYR A 187 24.18 9.98 -13.36
C TYR A 187 23.89 10.98 -12.25
N ILE A 188 23.79 10.47 -11.01
CA ILE A 188 23.51 11.27 -9.81
C ILE A 188 24.86 11.77 -9.27
N ASP A 189 25.31 12.92 -9.78
CA ASP A 189 26.48 13.70 -9.34
C ASP A 189 26.09 15.18 -9.24
N ASP A 190 26.85 15.96 -8.47
CA ASP A 190 26.54 17.33 -8.02
C ASP A 190 26.32 18.35 -9.16
N SER A 191 26.65 17.98 -10.41
CA SER A 191 26.48 18.85 -11.57
C SER A 191 25.09 18.77 -12.23
N TYR A 192 24.29 17.72 -12.01
CA TYR A 192 22.97 17.46 -12.62
C TYR A 192 22.73 18.08 -14.02
N ASN A 193 23.69 17.91 -14.93
CA ASN A 193 23.58 18.46 -16.28
C ASN A 193 22.56 17.69 -17.13
N LYS A 194 22.26 16.44 -16.78
CA LYS A 194 21.21 15.63 -17.41
C LYS A 194 19.95 15.62 -16.52
N PRO A 195 18.76 15.79 -17.12
CA PRO A 195 17.53 15.86 -16.35
C PRO A 195 17.09 14.50 -15.84
N PHE A 196 16.60 14.45 -14.59
CA PHE A 196 16.02 13.25 -14.00
C PHE A 196 14.93 13.60 -12.99
N PHE A 197 14.09 12.62 -12.72
CA PHE A 197 13.00 12.71 -11.77
C PHE A 197 13.35 11.98 -10.46
N LYS A 198 12.88 12.53 -9.33
CA LYS A 198 12.76 11.84 -8.04
C LYS A 198 11.28 11.77 -7.68
N ILE A 199 10.77 10.57 -7.41
CA ILE A 199 9.49 10.37 -6.73
C ILE A 199 9.81 10.00 -5.29
N SER A 200 9.21 10.69 -4.33
CA SER A 200 9.34 10.34 -2.91
C SER A 200 8.00 10.25 -2.24
N TYR A 201 7.81 9.15 -1.51
CA TYR A 201 6.83 9.03 -0.45
C TYR A 201 7.14 10.10 0.63
N PRO A 202 6.11 10.67 1.30
CA PRO A 202 6.30 11.67 2.35
C PRO A 202 7.46 11.31 3.30
N GLU A 203 8.50 12.15 3.32
CA GLU A 203 9.63 12.04 4.23
C GLU A 203 9.23 12.46 5.65
N ASP A 204 9.74 11.74 6.65
CA ASP A 204 9.72 12.12 8.05
C ASP A 204 10.29 13.54 8.20
N ASN A 205 9.47 14.48 8.67
CA ASN A 205 10.03 15.65 9.33
C ASN A 205 10.69 15.13 10.62
N LYS A 206 12.03 15.08 10.63
CA LYS A 206 12.87 14.64 11.77
C LYS A 206 12.50 15.30 13.11
N ASP A 207 11.77 16.41 13.07
CA ASP A 207 11.35 17.19 14.25
C ASP A 207 10.06 16.69 14.93
N ASN A 208 9.27 15.83 14.28
CA ASN A 208 8.03 15.31 14.85
C ASN A 208 8.23 13.89 15.38
N LYS A 209 8.59 13.77 16.67
CA LYS A 209 8.66 12.49 17.40
C LYS A 209 7.35 11.67 17.39
N ILE A 210 6.23 12.23 16.89
CA ILE A 210 4.94 11.57 16.77
C ILE A 210 4.25 12.06 15.48
N LEU A 211 4.00 11.15 14.53
CA LEU A 211 3.36 11.43 13.24
C LEU A 211 1.86 11.69 13.42
N LYS A 212 1.44 12.96 13.53
CA LYS A 212 0.02 13.31 13.36
C LYS A 212 -0.30 13.42 11.86
N GLN A 213 -0.87 12.35 11.31
CA GLN A 213 -1.25 12.15 9.91
C GLN A 213 -2.26 13.19 9.42
N LYS A 214 -1.79 14.39 9.02
CA LYS A 214 -2.69 15.37 8.43
C LYS A 214 -2.88 15.15 6.93
N TYR A 215 -1.82 14.99 6.10
CA TYR A 215 -1.95 14.59 4.69
C TYR A 215 -0.62 14.03 4.12
N ASN A 216 -0.64 12.82 3.57
CA ASN A 216 0.51 12.16 2.94
C ASN A 216 0.55 12.48 1.43
N GLU A 217 1.16 13.61 1.06
CA GLU A 217 1.33 13.99 -0.35
C GLU A 217 2.63 13.45 -0.93
N PHE A 218 2.56 12.72 -2.05
CA PHE A 218 3.75 12.38 -2.82
C PHE A 218 4.41 13.63 -3.37
N LYS A 219 5.74 13.63 -3.41
CA LYS A 219 6.51 14.67 -4.08
C LYS A 219 7.16 14.10 -5.34
N ILE A 220 6.92 14.74 -6.47
CA ILE A 220 7.61 14.48 -7.74
C ILE A 220 8.50 15.68 -8.00
N THR A 221 9.80 15.44 -8.11
CA THR A 221 10.82 16.46 -8.29
C THR A 221 11.54 16.22 -9.61
N LEU A 222 11.58 17.22 -10.49
CA LEU A 222 12.44 17.23 -11.68
C LEU A 222 13.67 18.08 -11.36
N PHE A 223 14.86 17.51 -11.58
CA PHE A 223 16.13 18.21 -11.52
C PHE A 223 16.62 18.43 -12.95
N LYS A 224 16.95 19.66 -13.32
CA LYS A 224 17.44 20.01 -14.66
C LYS A 224 18.26 21.29 -14.61
N ASN A 225 19.48 21.31 -15.15
CA ASN A 225 20.29 22.53 -15.29
C ASN A 225 20.46 23.31 -13.98
N LYS A 226 20.66 22.62 -12.85
CA LYS A 226 20.70 23.18 -11.47
C LYS A 226 19.38 23.79 -10.98
N GLU A 227 18.30 23.70 -11.75
CA GLU A 227 16.96 24.06 -11.34
C GLU A 227 16.20 22.84 -10.79
N THR A 228 15.25 23.11 -9.90
CA THR A 228 14.40 22.10 -9.29
C THR A 228 12.93 22.47 -9.46
N TYR A 229 12.13 21.54 -9.97
CA TYR A 229 10.70 21.72 -10.18
C TYR A 229 9.92 20.67 -9.39
N ILE A 230 8.89 21.11 -8.67
CA ILE A 230 8.17 20.26 -7.72
C ILE A 230 6.68 20.19 -8.06
N SER A 231 6.14 18.97 -8.06
CA SER A 231 4.72 18.66 -8.03
C SER A 231 4.39 17.86 -6.77
N LYS A 232 3.25 18.16 -6.15
CA LYS A 232 2.72 17.42 -5.00
C LYS A 232 1.41 16.76 -5.38
N ILE A 233 1.25 15.49 -5.00
CA ILE A 233 0.09 14.68 -5.37
C ILE A 233 -0.54 14.12 -4.10
N SER A 234 -1.78 14.52 -3.83
CA SER A 234 -2.54 14.07 -2.68
C SER A 234 -3.35 12.79 -2.98
N PRO A 235 -3.80 12.05 -1.96
CA PRO A 235 -4.59 10.82 -2.12
C PRO A 235 -5.88 10.96 -2.95
N LYS A 236 -6.41 12.18 -3.09
CA LYS A 236 -7.60 12.46 -3.89
C LYS A 236 -7.31 12.52 -5.40
N ASN A 237 -6.04 12.67 -5.79
CA ASN A 237 -5.66 12.70 -7.19
C ASN A 237 -5.67 11.28 -7.77
N LYS A 238 -6.23 11.12 -8.99
CA LYS A 238 -6.29 9.81 -9.68
C LYS A 238 -4.91 9.15 -9.86
N LYS A 239 -3.84 9.93 -10.00
CA LYS A 239 -2.47 9.44 -10.23
C LYS A 239 -1.82 8.91 -8.95
N TYR A 240 -2.39 9.18 -7.79
CA TYR A 240 -1.83 8.78 -6.51
C TYR A 240 -1.70 7.25 -6.38
N ILE A 241 -2.67 6.49 -6.89
CA ILE A 241 -2.62 5.03 -6.87
C ILE A 241 -1.49 4.47 -7.74
N PHE A 242 -1.20 5.11 -8.87
CA PHE A 242 -0.11 4.72 -9.76
C PHE A 242 1.24 5.00 -9.12
N LEU A 243 1.36 6.07 -8.33
CA LEU A 243 2.56 6.33 -7.53
C LEU A 243 2.81 5.24 -6.48
N ILE A 244 1.76 4.76 -5.80
CA ILE A 244 1.89 3.62 -4.89
C ILE A 244 2.39 2.38 -5.63
N LYS A 245 1.81 2.06 -6.79
CA LYS A 245 2.22 0.93 -7.64
C LYS A 245 3.69 1.02 -8.07
N VAL A 246 4.11 2.20 -8.52
CA VAL A 246 5.51 2.49 -8.87
C VAL A 246 6.44 2.23 -7.68
N LEU A 247 6.08 2.66 -6.47
CA LEU A 247 6.88 2.45 -5.27
C LEU A 247 6.79 1.02 -4.71
N LEU A 248 5.82 0.22 -5.14
CA LEU A 248 5.80 -1.24 -4.93
C LEU A 248 6.68 -2.00 -5.95
N GLY A 249 7.34 -1.27 -6.87
CA GLY A 249 8.22 -1.84 -7.89
C GLY A 249 7.55 -2.07 -9.25
N GLU A 250 6.27 -1.74 -9.41
CA GLU A 250 5.56 -1.84 -10.69
C GLU A 250 5.84 -0.59 -11.55
N PHE A 251 7.08 -0.43 -12.01
CA PHE A 251 7.56 0.83 -12.63
C PHE A 251 6.87 1.20 -13.95
N SER A 252 6.24 0.26 -14.64
CA SER A 252 5.46 0.55 -15.86
C SER A 252 4.32 1.54 -15.62
N TYR A 253 3.83 1.68 -14.38
CA TYR A 253 2.84 2.68 -14.01
C TYR A 253 3.36 4.13 -14.08
N LEU A 254 4.67 4.34 -14.30
CA LEU A 254 5.22 5.67 -14.60
C LEU A 254 4.55 6.27 -15.85
N VAL A 255 4.20 5.43 -16.83
CA VAL A 255 3.46 5.85 -18.03
C VAL A 255 2.15 6.56 -17.64
N ASP A 256 1.37 5.99 -16.72
CA ASP A 256 0.11 6.58 -16.26
C ASP A 256 0.30 7.81 -15.35
N VAL A 257 1.36 7.81 -14.53
CA VAL A 257 1.70 8.97 -13.68
C VAL A 257 1.99 10.19 -14.55
N PHE A 258 2.72 10.00 -15.66
CA PHE A 258 3.18 11.09 -16.51
C PHE A 258 2.30 11.35 -17.75
N ASP A 259 1.16 10.64 -17.88
CA ASP A 259 0.24 10.68 -19.04
C ASP A 259 0.98 10.46 -20.37
N ILE A 260 1.86 9.47 -20.42
CA ILE A 260 2.61 9.14 -21.63
C ILE A 260 1.73 8.30 -22.55
N ASP A 261 1.65 8.69 -23.83
CA ASP A 261 0.91 7.97 -24.86
C ASP A 261 1.68 6.70 -25.27
N MET A 262 1.62 5.68 -24.41
CA MET A 262 2.31 4.41 -24.54
C MET A 262 1.53 3.34 -23.77
N GLU A 263 1.44 2.12 -24.29
CA GLU A 263 0.95 1.00 -23.48
C GLU A 263 2.04 0.55 -22.50
N ARG A 264 1.65 0.23 -21.24
CA ARG A 264 2.57 -0.21 -20.18
C ARG A 264 3.53 -1.34 -20.59
N LYS A 265 3.12 -2.25 -21.48
CA LYS A 265 3.93 -3.38 -21.96
C LYS A 265 5.16 -2.97 -22.79
N TYR A 266 5.16 -1.76 -23.34
CA TYR A 266 6.29 -1.20 -24.09
C TYR A 266 7.23 -0.35 -23.22
N PHE A 267 6.85 -0.09 -21.96
CA PHE A 267 7.74 0.55 -21.01
C PHE A 267 8.89 -0.40 -20.70
N ASN A 268 10.12 0.06 -20.93
CA ASN A 268 11.32 -0.72 -20.66
C ASN A 268 12.28 0.09 -19.78
N TYR A 269 12.88 -0.60 -18.82
CA TYR A 269 13.75 0.02 -17.84
C TYR A 269 14.91 -0.89 -17.44
N LYS A 270 16.00 -0.26 -16.99
CA LYS A 270 17.14 -0.91 -16.36
C LYS A 270 17.28 -0.43 -14.92
N LEU A 271 17.35 -1.36 -13.99
CA LEU A 271 17.76 -1.03 -12.62
C LEU A 271 19.27 -0.76 -12.61
N ILE A 272 19.65 0.38 -12.05
CA ILE A 272 21.05 0.71 -11.80
C ILE A 272 21.31 0.66 -10.29
N GLN A 273 22.30 -0.12 -9.89
CA GLN A 273 22.84 -0.10 -8.54
C GLN A 273 23.97 0.93 -8.49
N LYS A 274 23.96 1.79 -7.47
CA LYS A 274 25.18 2.47 -7.03
C LYS A 274 25.95 1.53 -6.12
#